data_AF-A0A965CAS5-F1
#
_entry.id   AF-A0A965CAS5-F1
#
_cell.length_a   1.000
_cell.length_b   1.000
_cell.length_c   1.000
_cell.angle_alpha   90.00
_cell.angle_beta   90.00
_cell.angle_gamma   90.00
#
_symmetry.space_group_name_H-M   'P 1'
#
loop_
_entity.id
_entity.type
_entity.pdbx_description
1 polymer ?
#
loop_
_entity_poly.entity_id
_entity_poly.type
_entity_poly.pdbx_seq_one_letter_code
_entity_poly.pdbx_strand_id
1 'polypeptide(L)'
;MNREAVIAVNRFGLGAAPGELVAASRDPRGWLLAQLRGPEPAYPQLAALGGSDDLLKEYPRWLMSMRAELRRGADAASMQDRPPQGIEQRFGKHFFPLAAKEVSARFGIAATTPVPFKERLIWFWSNHFAVSAIKPTVVAVAGAFEREAIRPNLNGRFSDLLLAATKHPAMILYLDNHLSVRSGFQAPQAPGGANRPRATGLNENLAREILELHTLGVNGGYAQGDVTAFARALTGWTVGGLVDTGFRFEQRRHEPGPQTVLGRSYAQDG
;
A
#
# COMPACT_ATOMS: atom_id res chain seq x y z
N MET A 1 28.23 -25.78 -19.34
CA MET A 1 27.22 -24.80 -18.90
C MET A 1 27.29 -24.69 -17.38
N ASN A 2 27.56 -23.51 -16.81
CA ASN A 2 27.62 -23.34 -15.36
C ASN A 2 26.18 -23.36 -14.78
N ARG A 3 25.84 -24.40 -14.02
CA ARG A 3 24.49 -24.58 -13.42
C ARG A 3 24.14 -23.46 -12.46
N GLU A 4 25.09 -22.98 -11.66
CA GLU A 4 24.88 -21.91 -10.70
C GLU A 4 24.58 -20.57 -11.40
N ALA A 5 25.25 -20.30 -12.52
CA ALA A 5 24.96 -19.13 -13.35
C ALA A 5 23.53 -19.19 -13.92
N VAL A 6 23.09 -20.36 -14.39
CA VAL A 6 21.70 -20.57 -14.86
C VAL A 6 20.70 -20.32 -13.73
N ILE A 7 20.98 -20.79 -12.51
CA ILE A 7 20.16 -20.53 -11.32
C ILE A 7 20.13 -19.03 -11.00
N ALA A 8 21.29 -18.37 -10.99
CA ALA A 8 21.39 -16.95 -10.67
C ALA A 8 20.53 -16.10 -11.62
N VAL A 9 20.67 -16.27 -12.94
CA VAL A 9 19.96 -15.41 -13.89
C VAL A 9 18.47 -15.75 -14.04
N ASN A 10 18.06 -17.02 -13.89
CA ASN A 10 16.67 -17.43 -14.15
C ASN A 10 15.82 -17.60 -12.88
N ARG A 11 16.39 -18.14 -11.80
CA ARG A 11 15.63 -18.39 -10.55
C ARG A 11 15.66 -17.17 -9.64
N PHE A 12 16.82 -16.53 -9.51
CA PHE A 12 16.95 -15.32 -8.72
C PHE A 12 16.74 -14.04 -9.56
N GLY A 13 17.24 -14.01 -10.79
CA GLY A 13 16.91 -12.96 -11.76
C GLY A 13 15.52 -13.12 -12.38
N LEU A 14 15.26 -12.37 -13.45
CA LEU A 14 13.99 -12.33 -14.18
C LEU A 14 14.03 -13.12 -15.50
N GLY A 15 15.08 -13.91 -15.70
CA GLY A 15 15.38 -14.58 -16.96
C GLY A 15 16.67 -14.03 -17.56
N ALA A 16 17.42 -14.88 -18.25
CA ALA A 16 18.71 -14.48 -18.84
C ALA A 16 18.52 -13.52 -20.02
N ALA A 17 19.00 -12.28 -19.87
CA ALA A 17 19.22 -11.39 -21.01
C ALA A 17 20.51 -11.78 -21.78
N PRO A 18 20.68 -11.31 -23.03
CA PRO A 18 21.90 -11.57 -23.79
C PRO A 18 23.17 -11.20 -23.02
N GLY A 19 24.08 -12.16 -22.89
CA GLY A 19 25.37 -11.98 -22.19
C GLY A 19 25.35 -12.22 -20.68
N GLU A 20 24.19 -12.23 -20.01
CA GLU A 20 24.13 -12.38 -18.54
C GLU A 20 24.60 -13.74 -18.05
N LEU A 21 24.33 -14.82 -18.80
CA LEU A 21 24.84 -16.15 -18.48
C LEU A 21 26.37 -16.19 -18.45
N VAL A 22 27.01 -15.44 -19.35
CA VAL A 22 28.47 -15.32 -19.40
C VAL A 22 28.95 -14.45 -18.24
N ALA A 23 28.30 -13.30 -18.00
CA ALA A 23 28.65 -12.40 -16.90
C ALA A 23 28.56 -13.09 -15.52
N ALA A 24 27.52 -13.89 -15.30
CA ALA A 24 27.33 -14.65 -14.07
C ALA A 24 28.20 -15.92 -13.98
N SER A 25 28.82 -16.37 -15.08
CA SER A 25 29.51 -17.68 -15.12
C SER A 25 30.75 -17.78 -14.21
N ARG A 26 31.42 -16.66 -13.94
CA ARG A 26 32.64 -16.61 -13.13
C ARG A 26 32.34 -16.58 -11.63
N ASP A 27 31.35 -15.79 -11.22
CA ASP A 27 30.93 -15.64 -9.83
C ASP A 27 29.41 -15.38 -9.78
N PRO A 28 28.57 -16.43 -9.81
CA PRO A 28 27.12 -16.28 -9.83
C PRO A 28 26.58 -15.55 -8.60
N ARG A 29 27.15 -15.82 -7.42
CA ARG A 29 26.73 -15.20 -6.16
C ARG A 29 27.15 -13.74 -6.10
N GLY A 30 28.38 -13.43 -6.48
CA GLY A 30 28.87 -12.05 -6.58
C GLY A 30 28.07 -11.24 -7.60
N TRP A 31 27.70 -11.85 -8.74
CA TRP A 31 26.85 -11.21 -9.75
C TRP A 31 25.48 -10.79 -9.18
N LEU A 32 24.84 -11.65 -8.36
CA LEU A 32 23.60 -11.31 -7.66
C LEU A 32 23.82 -10.21 -6.61
N LEU A 33 24.81 -10.38 -5.73
CA LEU A 33 25.04 -9.45 -4.62
C LEU A 33 25.46 -8.04 -5.10
N ALA A 34 26.15 -7.95 -6.24
CA ALA A 34 26.52 -6.67 -6.85
C ALA A 34 25.29 -5.81 -7.19
N GLN A 35 24.18 -6.44 -7.60
CA GLN A 35 22.94 -5.74 -7.94
C GLN A 35 22.28 -5.09 -6.72
N LEU A 36 22.55 -5.59 -5.51
CA LEU A 36 22.01 -5.01 -4.27
C LEU A 36 22.88 -3.86 -3.74
N ARG A 37 24.18 -3.86 -4.06
CA ARG A 37 25.14 -2.85 -3.56
C ARG A 37 25.39 -1.70 -4.53
N GLY A 38 25.07 -1.90 -5.81
CA GLY A 38 25.20 -0.88 -6.84
C GLY A 38 24.18 0.25 -6.71
N PRO A 39 24.41 1.38 -7.40
CA PRO A 39 23.44 2.47 -7.47
C PRO A 39 22.11 1.99 -8.05
N GLU A 40 21.02 2.60 -7.61
CA GLU A 40 19.70 2.36 -8.21
C GLU A 40 19.70 2.85 -9.66
N PRO A 41 19.31 2.02 -10.64
CA PRO A 41 19.10 2.51 -12.00
C PRO A 41 18.02 3.59 -12.03
N ALA A 42 18.24 4.62 -12.83
CA ALA A 42 17.19 5.61 -13.07
C ALA A 42 16.10 4.97 -13.94
N TYR A 43 14.85 5.02 -13.47
CA TYR A 43 13.67 4.60 -14.23
C TYR A 43 12.77 5.82 -14.49
N PRO A 44 12.98 6.57 -15.60
CA PRO A 44 12.17 7.73 -15.94
C PRO A 44 10.66 7.44 -15.98
N GLN A 45 10.29 6.22 -16.39
CA GLN A 45 8.91 5.75 -16.39
C GLN A 45 8.28 5.65 -15.00
N LEU A 46 9.05 5.46 -13.93
CA LEU A 46 8.54 5.54 -12.55
C LEU A 46 8.47 6.98 -12.06
N ALA A 47 9.47 7.79 -12.41
CA ALA A 47 9.51 9.21 -12.03
C ALA A 47 8.37 10.02 -12.67
N ALA A 48 7.88 9.57 -13.83
CA ALA A 48 6.71 10.15 -14.50
C ALA A 48 5.37 9.76 -13.85
N LEU A 49 5.36 8.83 -12.89
CA LEU A 49 4.16 8.46 -12.14
C LEU A 49 4.00 9.41 -10.96
N GLY A 50 2.76 9.83 -10.70
CA GLY A 50 2.46 10.67 -9.54
C GLY A 50 2.83 9.98 -8.22
N GLY A 51 3.12 10.78 -7.19
CA GLY A 51 3.29 10.29 -5.82
C GLY A 51 1.96 9.96 -5.16
N SER A 52 2.00 9.20 -4.07
CA SER A 52 0.83 8.81 -3.30
C SER A 52 0.01 10.01 -2.84
N ASP A 53 0.66 11.11 -2.44
CA ASP A 53 0.00 12.34 -2.02
C ASP A 53 -0.95 12.91 -3.08
N ASP A 54 -0.55 12.92 -4.35
CA ASP A 54 -1.43 13.39 -5.42
C ASP A 54 -2.49 12.34 -5.80
N LEU A 55 -2.10 11.07 -5.86
CA LEU A 55 -2.98 9.97 -6.24
C LEU A 55 -4.11 9.74 -5.22
N LEU A 56 -3.86 9.99 -3.94
CA LEU A 56 -4.87 9.91 -2.87
C LEU A 56 -6.03 10.89 -3.07
N LYS A 57 -5.82 11.97 -3.82
CA LYS A 57 -6.85 12.97 -4.11
C LYS A 57 -7.83 12.47 -5.17
N GLU A 58 -7.47 11.48 -5.99
CA GLU A 58 -8.28 10.99 -7.11
C GLU A 58 -9.61 10.41 -6.66
N TYR A 59 -9.62 9.53 -5.65
CA TYR A 59 -10.85 8.88 -5.20
C TYR A 59 -11.85 9.86 -4.55
N PRO A 60 -11.46 10.75 -3.62
CA PRO A 60 -12.34 11.78 -3.11
C PRO A 60 -12.85 12.74 -4.19
N ARG A 61 -12.00 13.16 -5.15
CA ARG A 61 -12.42 14.02 -6.28
C ARG A 61 -13.46 13.33 -7.15
N TRP A 62 -13.25 12.06 -7.48
CA TRP A 62 -14.20 11.26 -8.24
C TRP A 62 -15.54 11.09 -7.51
N LEU A 63 -15.52 10.85 -6.19
CA LEU A 63 -16.76 10.80 -5.39
C LEU A 63 -17.48 12.16 -5.36
N MET A 64 -16.75 13.27 -5.32
CA MET A 64 -17.33 14.61 -5.34
C MET A 64 -17.95 14.94 -6.70
N SER A 65 -17.29 14.60 -7.81
CA SER A 65 -17.87 14.79 -9.16
C SER A 65 -19.13 13.95 -9.34
N MET A 66 -19.10 12.68 -8.94
CA MET A 66 -20.25 11.79 -8.94
C MET A 66 -21.44 12.35 -8.16
N ARG A 67 -21.20 12.89 -6.96
CA ARG A 67 -22.26 13.51 -6.15
C ARG A 67 -22.81 14.79 -6.76
N ALA A 68 -21.96 15.63 -7.35
CA ALA A 68 -22.37 16.86 -8.01
C ALA A 68 -23.22 16.57 -9.26
N GLU A 69 -22.87 15.53 -10.02
CA GLU A 69 -23.67 15.05 -11.15
C GLU A 69 -25.02 14.50 -10.69
N LEU A 70 -25.06 13.66 -9.66
CA LEU A 70 -26.32 13.11 -9.13
C LEU A 70 -27.24 14.22 -8.61
N ARG A 71 -26.71 15.27 -7.98
CA ARG A 71 -27.49 16.43 -7.55
C ARG A 71 -28.08 17.18 -8.74
N ARG A 72 -27.25 17.54 -9.73
CA ARG A 72 -27.72 18.18 -10.98
C ARG A 72 -28.73 17.33 -11.73
N GLY A 73 -28.53 16.01 -11.74
CA GLY A 73 -29.44 15.05 -12.34
C GLY A 73 -30.75 14.94 -11.57
N ALA A 74 -30.74 14.99 -10.24
CA ALA A 74 -31.96 15.02 -9.42
C ALA A 74 -32.74 16.33 -9.60
N ASP A 75 -32.04 17.47 -9.76
CA ASP A 75 -32.67 18.76 -10.10
C ASP A 75 -33.31 18.73 -11.52
N ALA A 76 -32.76 17.90 -12.43
CA ALA A 76 -33.30 17.68 -13.78
C ALA A 76 -34.32 16.52 -13.87
N ALA A 77 -34.31 15.58 -12.92
CA ALA A 77 -35.13 14.36 -12.90
C ALA A 77 -36.45 14.54 -12.14
N SER A 78 -36.99 15.76 -12.12
CA SER A 78 -38.45 15.96 -12.14
C SER A 78 -39.09 15.44 -13.46
N MET A 79 -38.28 14.93 -14.40
CA MET A 79 -38.70 14.11 -15.54
C MET A 79 -37.84 12.84 -15.66
N GLN A 80 -38.46 11.67 -15.47
CA GLN A 80 -38.01 10.30 -15.79
C GLN A 80 -37.13 9.53 -14.76
N ASP A 81 -37.78 8.55 -14.12
CA ASP A 81 -37.23 7.46 -13.32
C ASP A 81 -36.25 6.58 -14.12
N ARG A 82 -34.94 6.89 -14.07
CA ARG A 82 -33.90 5.91 -14.36
C ARG A 82 -32.86 5.88 -13.24
N PRO A 83 -32.59 4.72 -12.62
CA PRO A 83 -31.46 4.60 -11.72
C PRO A 83 -30.16 4.95 -12.47
N PRO A 84 -29.15 5.56 -11.81
CA PRO A 84 -27.90 5.95 -12.45
C PRO A 84 -27.10 4.71 -12.86
N GLN A 85 -27.40 4.13 -14.02
CA GLN A 85 -26.63 3.05 -14.62
C GLN A 85 -25.19 3.53 -14.91
N GLY A 86 -24.22 2.62 -14.82
CA GLY A 86 -22.84 2.86 -15.26
C GLY A 86 -21.86 3.45 -14.24
N ILE A 87 -22.13 3.39 -12.92
CA ILE A 87 -21.12 3.81 -11.91
C ILE A 87 -19.84 2.98 -12.05
N GLU A 88 -19.96 1.66 -12.19
CA GLU A 88 -18.82 0.76 -12.40
C GLU A 88 -18.07 1.09 -13.70
N GLN A 89 -18.80 1.35 -14.79
CA GLN A 89 -18.19 1.73 -16.07
C GLN A 89 -17.44 3.08 -15.95
N ARG A 90 -18.00 4.06 -15.25
CA ARG A 90 -17.35 5.36 -14.98
C ARG A 90 -16.14 5.21 -14.08
N PHE A 91 -16.24 4.38 -13.04
CA PHE A 91 -15.12 4.05 -12.16
C PHE A 91 -13.98 3.42 -12.97
N GLY A 92 -14.27 2.40 -13.78
CA GLY A 92 -13.29 1.74 -14.64
C GLY A 92 -12.64 2.72 -15.62
N LYS A 93 -13.42 3.58 -16.28
CA LYS A 93 -12.90 4.62 -17.18
C LYS A 93 -11.94 5.61 -16.49
N HIS A 94 -12.16 5.91 -15.21
CA HIS A 94 -11.32 6.84 -14.45
C HIS A 94 -10.06 6.17 -13.90
N PHE A 95 -10.19 5.01 -13.25
CA PHE A 95 -9.11 4.42 -12.44
C PHE A 95 -8.30 3.35 -13.17
N PHE A 96 -8.88 2.61 -14.11
CA PHE A 96 -8.11 1.56 -14.82
C PHE A 96 -6.94 2.11 -15.64
N PRO A 97 -7.03 3.30 -16.29
CA PRO A 97 -5.86 3.89 -16.93
C PRO A 97 -4.72 4.23 -15.95
N LEU A 98 -5.03 4.62 -14.72
CA LEU A 98 -4.01 4.89 -13.69
C LEU A 98 -3.30 3.59 -13.30
N ALA A 99 -4.07 2.54 -13.00
CA ALA A 99 -3.53 1.23 -12.69
C ALA A 99 -2.74 0.62 -13.87
N ALA A 100 -3.20 0.83 -15.11
CA ALA A 100 -2.52 0.34 -16.30
C ALA A 100 -1.15 1.00 -16.51
N LYS A 101 -0.98 2.28 -16.19
CA LYS A 101 0.32 2.98 -16.23
C LYS A 101 1.33 2.38 -15.25
N GLU A 102 0.88 2.12 -14.03
CA GLU A 102 1.68 1.48 -12.98
C GLU A 102 2.14 0.07 -13.41
N VAL A 103 1.20 -0.75 -13.89
CA VAL A 103 1.48 -2.10 -14.40
C VAL A 103 2.45 -2.06 -15.57
N SER A 104 2.23 -1.15 -16.54
CA SER A 104 3.10 -1.02 -17.72
C SER A 104 4.52 -0.61 -17.35
N ALA A 105 4.68 0.34 -16.41
CA ALA A 105 6.00 0.74 -15.93
C ALA A 105 6.73 -0.41 -15.23
N ARG A 106 6.04 -1.14 -14.35
CA ARG A 106 6.61 -2.29 -13.62
C ARG A 106 7.08 -3.40 -14.55
N PHE A 107 6.27 -3.80 -15.53
CA PHE A 107 6.66 -4.85 -16.48
C PHE A 107 7.70 -4.37 -17.49
N GLY A 108 7.64 -3.11 -17.92
CA GLY A 108 8.67 -2.52 -18.77
C GLY A 108 10.05 -2.53 -18.12
N ILE A 109 10.12 -2.23 -16.81
CA ILE A 109 11.35 -2.33 -16.02
C ILE A 109 11.83 -3.78 -15.92
N ALA A 110 10.94 -4.69 -15.55
CA ALA A 110 11.31 -6.10 -15.42
C ALA A 110 11.85 -6.71 -16.72
N ALA A 111 11.38 -6.22 -17.88
CA ALA A 111 11.86 -6.66 -19.19
C ALA A 111 13.24 -6.09 -19.59
N THR A 112 13.68 -4.98 -18.99
CA THR A 112 14.84 -4.21 -19.48
C THR A 112 15.88 -3.85 -18.41
N THR A 113 15.60 -4.16 -17.14
CA THR A 113 16.45 -3.78 -16.01
C THR A 113 17.84 -4.42 -16.10
N PRO A 114 18.91 -3.68 -15.77
CA PRO A 114 20.25 -4.25 -15.61
C PRO A 114 20.45 -4.94 -14.24
N VAL A 115 19.44 -4.92 -13.35
CA VAL A 115 19.50 -5.47 -11.99
C VAL A 115 18.32 -6.42 -11.71
N PRO A 116 18.15 -7.48 -12.52
CA PRO A 116 16.97 -8.35 -12.46
C PRO A 116 16.75 -9.03 -11.10
N PHE A 117 17.81 -9.33 -10.35
CA PHE A 117 17.67 -9.88 -8.99
C PHE A 117 17.07 -8.86 -8.01
N LYS A 118 17.47 -7.59 -8.13
CA LYS A 118 16.91 -6.52 -7.30
C LYS A 118 15.41 -6.34 -7.57
N GLU A 119 15.01 -6.32 -8.84
CA GLU A 119 13.60 -6.25 -9.23
C GLU A 119 12.80 -7.49 -8.78
N ARG A 120 13.39 -8.68 -8.82
CA ARG A 120 12.77 -9.88 -8.26
C ARG A 120 12.48 -9.74 -6.77
N LEU A 121 13.43 -9.20 -5.99
CA LEU A 121 13.22 -8.96 -4.55
C LEU A 121 12.16 -7.89 -4.30
N ILE A 122 12.11 -6.82 -5.11
CA ILE A 122 11.04 -5.83 -5.05
C ILE A 122 9.69 -6.52 -5.24
N TRP A 123 9.56 -7.41 -6.22
CA TRP A 123 8.30 -8.14 -6.44
C TRP A 123 7.96 -9.09 -5.30
N PHE A 124 8.96 -9.77 -4.73
CA PHE A 124 8.79 -10.61 -3.55
C PHE A 124 8.22 -9.80 -2.38
N TRP A 125 8.82 -8.65 -2.05
CA TRP A 125 8.37 -7.82 -0.94
C TRP A 125 7.05 -7.11 -1.21
N SER A 126 6.81 -6.66 -2.45
CA SER A 126 5.50 -6.15 -2.87
C SER A 126 4.39 -7.21 -2.71
N ASN A 127 4.72 -8.48 -2.87
CA ASN A 127 3.79 -9.59 -2.64
C ASN A 127 3.66 -9.95 -1.15
N HIS A 128 4.74 -9.86 -0.38
CA HIS A 128 4.74 -10.12 1.06
C HIS A 128 3.84 -9.13 1.83
N PHE A 129 3.88 -7.85 1.45
CA PHE A 129 3.06 -6.78 2.03
C PHE A 129 1.84 -6.42 1.16
N ALA A 130 1.31 -7.36 0.38
CA ALA A 130 0.37 -7.08 -0.70
C ALA A 130 -0.81 -6.18 -0.29
N VAL A 131 -1.16 -5.26 -1.18
CA VAL A 131 -2.39 -4.45 -1.11
C VAL A 131 -3.27 -4.75 -2.34
N SER A 132 -4.59 -4.68 -2.18
CA SER A 132 -5.51 -4.96 -3.29
C SER A 132 -6.01 -3.69 -3.98
N ALA A 133 -5.66 -3.55 -5.26
CA ALA A 133 -6.18 -2.49 -6.13
C ALA A 133 -7.68 -2.66 -6.49
N ILE A 134 -8.30 -3.81 -6.16
CA ILE A 134 -9.74 -4.00 -6.32
C ILE A 134 -10.51 -3.08 -5.37
N LYS A 135 -9.93 -2.74 -4.21
CA LYS A 135 -10.56 -1.84 -3.25
C LYS A 135 -10.62 -0.42 -3.83
N PRO A 136 -11.81 0.19 -3.99
CA PRO A 136 -11.93 1.48 -4.68
C PRO A 136 -11.11 2.62 -4.09
N THR A 137 -10.93 2.64 -2.76
CA THR A 137 -10.10 3.64 -2.07
C THR A 137 -8.60 3.46 -2.29
N VAL A 138 -8.16 2.28 -2.75
CA VAL A 138 -6.74 1.90 -2.88
C VAL A 138 -6.27 1.96 -4.34
N VAL A 139 -7.17 1.75 -5.31
CA VAL A 139 -6.83 1.58 -6.74
C VAL A 139 -5.84 2.62 -7.29
N ALA A 140 -6.00 3.90 -6.92
CA ALA A 140 -5.16 4.98 -7.42
C ALA A 140 -3.75 4.98 -6.80
N VAL A 141 -3.62 4.51 -5.55
CA VAL A 141 -2.39 4.58 -4.76
C VAL A 141 -1.68 3.21 -4.64
N ALA A 142 -2.30 2.14 -5.13
CA ALA A 142 -1.76 0.77 -5.05
C ALA A 142 -0.37 0.64 -5.67
N GLY A 143 -0.12 1.29 -6.81
CA GLY A 143 1.20 1.26 -7.44
C GLY A 143 2.25 2.05 -6.65
N ALA A 144 1.86 3.21 -6.10
CA ALA A 144 2.73 4.07 -5.28
C ALA A 144 3.35 3.33 -4.10
N PHE A 145 2.62 2.37 -3.54
CA PHE A 145 3.08 1.49 -2.47
C PHE A 145 4.44 0.84 -2.77
N GLU A 146 4.61 0.23 -3.95
CA GLU A 146 5.89 -0.38 -4.32
C GLU A 146 7.01 0.66 -4.40
N ARG A 147 6.73 1.82 -5.02
CA ARG A 147 7.73 2.87 -5.25
C ARG A 147 8.19 3.58 -4.00
N GLU A 148 7.28 3.77 -3.05
CA GLU A 148 7.52 4.64 -1.90
C GLU A 148 7.83 3.84 -0.63
N ALA A 149 7.26 2.64 -0.48
CA ALA A 149 7.53 1.78 0.67
C ALA A 149 8.59 0.70 0.39
N ILE A 150 8.47 -0.01 -0.74
CA ILE A 150 9.29 -1.22 -0.98
C ILE A 150 10.66 -0.87 -1.59
N ARG A 151 10.67 -0.20 -2.75
CA ARG A 151 11.90 0.10 -3.50
C ARG A 151 12.96 0.85 -2.67
N PRO A 152 12.62 1.92 -1.91
CA PRO A 152 13.62 2.69 -1.18
C PRO A 152 14.19 1.94 0.04
N ASN A 153 13.44 0.98 0.59
CA ASN A 153 13.80 0.29 1.83
C ASN A 153 14.35 -1.13 1.60
N LEU A 154 14.46 -1.57 0.33
CA LEU A 154 14.85 -2.94 -0.03
C LEU A 154 16.19 -3.38 0.56
N ASN A 155 17.16 -2.47 0.59
CA ASN A 155 18.52 -2.74 1.05
C ASN A 155 18.74 -2.35 2.53
N GLY A 156 17.67 -1.91 3.23
CA GLY A 156 17.72 -1.41 4.60
C GLY A 156 17.46 -2.48 5.65
N ARG A 157 17.11 -2.04 6.87
CA ARG A 157 16.64 -2.97 7.91
C ARG A 157 15.21 -3.40 7.61
N PHE A 158 14.90 -4.65 7.92
CA PHE A 158 13.54 -5.16 7.80
C PHE A 158 12.53 -4.32 8.60
N SER A 159 12.91 -3.79 9.78
CA SER A 159 12.07 -2.90 10.58
C SER A 159 11.67 -1.63 9.83
N ASP A 160 12.56 -1.09 9.00
CA ASP A 160 12.33 0.15 8.26
C ASP A 160 11.39 -0.12 7.08
N LEU A 161 11.59 -1.25 6.40
CA LEU A 161 10.68 -1.73 5.35
C LEU A 161 9.28 -2.01 5.91
N LEU A 162 9.18 -2.71 7.04
CA LEU A 162 7.91 -3.00 7.71
C LEU A 162 7.19 -1.70 8.10
N LEU A 163 7.91 -0.74 8.68
CA LEU A 163 7.31 0.53 9.08
C LEU A 163 6.86 1.36 7.88
N ALA A 164 7.67 1.42 6.82
CA ALA A 164 7.32 2.09 5.58
C ALA A 164 6.08 1.48 4.93
N ALA A 165 6.02 0.14 4.84
CA ALA A 165 4.88 -0.58 4.29
C ALA A 165 3.60 -0.37 5.11
N THR A 166 3.68 -0.53 6.43
CA THR A 166 2.51 -0.46 7.31
C THR A 166 1.95 0.95 7.49
N LYS A 167 2.79 1.99 7.38
CA LYS A 167 2.36 3.40 7.40
C LYS A 167 1.92 3.92 6.04
N HIS A 168 2.26 3.24 4.94
CA HIS A 168 1.91 3.75 3.61
C HIS A 168 0.37 3.87 3.46
N PRO A 169 -0.15 4.97 2.89
CA PRO A 169 -1.59 5.20 2.76
C PRO A 169 -2.37 4.06 2.09
N ALA A 170 -1.77 3.39 1.11
CA ALA A 170 -2.36 2.22 0.47
C ALA A 170 -2.68 1.08 1.48
N MET A 171 -1.76 0.78 2.41
CA MET A 171 -1.93 -0.25 3.43
C MET A 171 -2.97 0.16 4.48
N ILE A 172 -2.89 1.40 4.96
CA ILE A 172 -3.85 1.98 5.92
C ILE A 172 -5.29 1.97 5.37
N LEU A 173 -5.46 2.23 4.07
CA LEU A 173 -6.75 2.16 3.39
C LEU A 173 -7.16 0.72 3.11
N TYR A 174 -6.25 -0.14 2.70
CA TYR A 174 -6.53 -1.55 2.39
C TYR A 174 -7.08 -2.30 3.59
N LEU A 175 -6.48 -2.11 4.77
CA LEU A 175 -6.87 -2.78 6.02
C LEU A 175 -7.84 -1.98 6.89
N ASP A 176 -8.37 -0.87 6.36
CA ASP A 176 -9.34 -0.02 7.04
C ASP A 176 -8.86 0.54 8.39
N ASN A 177 -7.54 0.68 8.60
CA ASN A 177 -7.02 1.28 9.83
C ASN A 177 -7.41 2.75 9.95
N HIS A 178 -7.61 3.45 8.82
CA HIS A 178 -8.20 4.79 8.80
C HIS A 178 -9.61 4.87 9.39
N LEU A 179 -10.28 3.75 9.69
CA LEU A 179 -11.56 3.68 10.43
C LEU A 179 -11.37 3.22 11.88
N SER A 180 -10.18 2.75 12.26
CA SER A 180 -9.86 2.34 13.63
C SER A 180 -9.85 3.55 14.56
N VAL A 181 -10.56 3.46 15.68
CA VAL A 181 -10.63 4.51 16.71
C VAL A 181 -10.62 3.91 18.10
N ARG A 182 -10.19 4.73 19.07
CA ARG A 182 -10.32 4.47 20.49
C ARG A 182 -11.77 4.19 20.90
N SER A 183 -11.92 3.46 21.99
CA SER A 183 -13.23 3.24 22.60
C SER A 183 -13.90 4.57 22.98
N GLY A 184 -15.21 4.65 22.73
CA GLY A 184 -16.00 5.84 23.03
C GLY A 184 -15.75 7.05 22.12
N PHE A 185 -14.95 6.92 21.05
CA PHE A 185 -14.81 7.99 20.07
C PHE A 185 -16.15 8.28 19.37
N GLN A 186 -16.59 9.53 19.43
CA GLN A 186 -17.76 10.00 18.72
C GLN A 186 -17.31 10.86 17.54
N ALA A 187 -17.51 10.35 16.32
CA ALA A 187 -17.23 11.12 15.12
C ALA A 187 -18.13 12.36 15.09
N PRO A 188 -17.60 13.55 14.76
CA PRO A 188 -18.43 14.74 14.55
C PRO A 188 -19.53 14.45 13.52
N GLN A 189 -20.71 15.03 13.71
CA GLN A 189 -21.75 14.93 12.69
C GLN A 189 -21.22 15.51 11.37
N ALA A 190 -21.21 14.69 10.32
CA ALA A 190 -20.83 15.15 8.99
C ALA A 190 -21.86 16.19 8.52
N PRO A 191 -21.44 17.38 8.07
CA PRO A 191 -22.36 18.33 7.47
C PRO A 191 -23.10 17.68 6.29
N GLY A 192 -24.44 17.72 6.31
CA GLY A 192 -25.28 17.26 5.20
C GLY A 192 -25.61 15.77 5.15
N GLY A 193 -25.70 15.07 6.29
CA GLY A 193 -26.37 13.76 6.37
C GLY A 193 -25.70 12.62 5.59
N ALA A 194 -24.45 12.77 5.17
CA ALA A 194 -23.78 11.78 4.33
C ALA A 194 -23.58 10.46 5.09
N ASN A 195 -24.07 9.37 4.51
CA ASN A 195 -23.88 7.98 4.95
C ASN A 195 -22.43 7.53 4.69
N ARG A 196 -21.46 8.18 5.34
CA ARG A 196 -20.05 7.76 5.33
C ARG A 196 -19.86 6.65 6.37
N PRO A 197 -19.05 5.60 6.08
CA PRO A 197 -18.62 4.67 7.11
C PRO A 197 -18.06 5.47 8.29
N ARG A 198 -18.67 5.32 9.46
CA ARG A 198 -18.23 6.01 10.66
C ARG A 198 -17.22 5.13 11.36
N ALA A 199 -16.11 5.74 11.77
CA ALA A 199 -15.21 5.12 12.71
C ALA A 199 -15.93 4.99 14.06
N THR A 200 -16.37 3.78 14.40
CA THR A 200 -17.16 3.50 15.61
C THR A 200 -16.50 2.54 16.57
N GLY A 201 -15.34 2.00 16.24
CA GLY A 201 -14.63 1.06 17.11
C GLY A 201 -13.24 0.69 16.62
N LEU A 202 -12.63 -0.20 17.37
CA LEU A 202 -11.32 -0.76 17.10
C LEU A 202 -11.38 -1.66 15.85
N ASN A 203 -10.47 -1.45 14.91
CA ASN A 203 -10.22 -2.37 13.81
C ASN A 203 -8.87 -3.06 14.04
N GLU A 204 -8.88 -4.39 14.10
CA GLU A 204 -7.71 -5.21 14.40
C GLU A 204 -6.94 -5.68 13.17
N ASN A 205 -7.45 -5.47 11.96
CA ASN A 205 -6.90 -6.09 10.75
C ASN A 205 -5.42 -5.75 10.53
N LEU A 206 -5.05 -4.46 10.61
CA LEU A 206 -3.65 -4.06 10.44
C LEU A 206 -2.74 -4.68 11.50
N ALA A 207 -3.15 -4.66 12.78
CA ALA A 207 -2.37 -5.27 13.86
C ALA A 207 -2.20 -6.78 13.66
N ARG A 208 -3.29 -7.46 13.27
CA ARG A 208 -3.29 -8.90 12.99
C ARG A 208 -2.37 -9.22 11.82
N GLU A 209 -2.48 -8.52 10.70
CA GLU A 209 -1.63 -8.79 9.53
C GLU A 209 -0.15 -8.51 9.81
N ILE A 210 0.17 -7.46 10.59
CA ILE A 210 1.55 -7.21 11.00
C ILE A 210 2.11 -8.41 11.77
N LEU A 211 1.38 -8.90 12.79
CA LEU A 211 1.83 -10.02 13.60
C LEU A 211 1.83 -11.33 12.81
N GLU A 212 0.74 -11.62 12.10
CA GLU A 212 0.47 -12.90 11.47
C GLU A 212 1.16 -13.07 10.12
N LEU A 213 0.96 -12.13 9.21
CA LEU A 213 1.37 -12.29 7.81
C LEU A 213 2.72 -11.66 7.53
N HIS A 214 3.04 -10.57 8.22
CA HIS A 214 4.20 -9.77 7.87
C HIS A 214 5.41 -10.04 8.75
N THR A 215 5.26 -10.59 9.96
CA THR A 215 6.37 -10.77 10.90
C THR A 215 6.48 -12.18 11.50
N LEU A 216 5.57 -12.58 12.38
CA LEU A 216 5.75 -13.75 13.25
C LEU A 216 5.16 -15.05 12.68
N GLY A 217 4.20 -14.96 11.75
CA GLY A 217 3.44 -16.12 11.29
C GLY A 217 2.24 -16.42 12.19
N VAL A 218 1.27 -17.18 11.68
CA VAL A 218 0.04 -17.59 12.42
C VAL A 218 0.33 -18.32 13.74
N ASN A 219 1.46 -19.02 13.83
CA ASN A 219 1.91 -19.71 15.04
C ASN A 219 3.07 -18.97 15.73
N GLY A 220 3.14 -17.66 15.56
CA GLY A 220 4.24 -16.79 15.99
C GLY A 220 4.32 -16.50 17.49
N GLY A 221 3.48 -17.15 18.31
CA GLY A 221 3.50 -17.03 19.77
C GLY A 221 2.78 -15.80 20.35
N TYR A 222 1.97 -15.09 19.55
CA TYR A 222 1.08 -14.05 20.05
C TYR A 222 -0.31 -14.62 20.39
N ALA A 223 -1.00 -13.96 21.32
CA ALA A 223 -2.39 -14.25 21.64
C ALA A 223 -3.32 -13.20 21.03
N GLN A 224 -4.63 -13.47 21.03
CA GLN A 224 -5.64 -12.50 20.62
C GLN A 224 -5.53 -11.17 21.41
N GLY A 225 -5.12 -11.23 22.68
CA GLY A 225 -4.87 -10.04 23.49
C GLY A 225 -3.77 -9.14 22.93
N ASP A 226 -2.72 -9.70 22.34
CA ASP A 226 -1.64 -8.93 21.70
C ASP A 226 -2.14 -8.23 20.44
N VAL A 227 -3.01 -8.90 19.65
CA VAL A 227 -3.65 -8.30 18.48
C VAL A 227 -4.49 -7.09 18.90
N THR A 228 -5.34 -7.25 19.91
CA THR A 228 -6.18 -6.16 20.42
C THR A 228 -5.35 -5.01 20.99
N ALA A 229 -4.32 -5.31 21.78
CA ALA A 229 -3.44 -4.28 22.37
C ALA A 229 -2.64 -3.54 21.30
N PHE A 230 -2.14 -4.26 20.29
CA PHE A 230 -1.43 -3.64 19.18
C PHE A 230 -2.37 -2.81 18.30
N ALA A 231 -3.60 -3.28 18.05
CA ALA A 231 -4.61 -2.50 17.35
C ALA A 231 -4.92 -1.18 18.08
N ARG A 232 -4.97 -1.20 19.41
CA ARG A 232 -5.12 0.03 20.21
C ARG A 232 -3.95 0.98 20.00
N ALA A 233 -2.71 0.47 20.01
CA ALA A 233 -1.53 1.28 19.70
C ALA A 233 -1.55 1.89 18.29
N LEU A 234 -2.23 1.25 17.33
CA LEU A 234 -2.35 1.72 15.94
C LEU A 234 -3.57 2.63 15.69
N THR A 235 -4.47 2.79 16.65
CA THR A 235 -5.57 3.75 16.51
C THR A 235 -5.05 5.16 16.26
N GLY A 236 -5.79 5.98 15.52
CA GLY A 236 -5.33 7.32 15.13
C GLY A 236 -4.37 7.34 13.93
N TRP A 237 -3.76 6.23 13.53
CA TRP A 237 -3.09 6.14 12.22
C TRP A 237 -4.14 6.19 11.11
N THR A 238 -4.10 7.22 10.29
CA THR A 238 -5.11 7.47 9.26
C THR A 238 -4.47 8.13 8.04
N VAL A 239 -5.24 8.25 6.96
CA VAL A 239 -4.86 9.04 5.79
C VAL A 239 -5.44 10.44 5.87
N GLY A 240 -4.73 11.39 5.28
CA GLY A 240 -5.10 12.77 5.08
C GLY A 240 -6.29 12.99 4.11
N GLY A 241 -6.69 14.25 3.99
CA GLY A 241 -7.77 14.72 3.11
C GLY A 241 -7.24 15.28 1.78
N LEU A 242 -7.99 16.18 1.14
CA LEU A 242 -7.57 16.80 -0.13
C LEU A 242 -6.44 17.83 -0.01
N VAL A 243 -6.29 18.44 1.18
CA VAL A 243 -5.35 19.55 1.44
C VAL A 243 -4.07 19.05 2.12
N ASP A 244 -4.24 18.23 3.15
CA ASP A 244 -3.17 17.57 3.90
C ASP A 244 -3.26 16.08 3.60
N THR A 245 -2.50 15.60 2.62
CA THR A 245 -2.53 14.21 2.11
C THR A 245 -1.52 13.31 2.81
N GLY A 246 -1.54 12.02 2.49
CA GLY A 246 -0.56 11.07 3.01
C GLY A 246 -0.93 10.52 4.38
N PHE A 247 0.05 9.88 5.03
CA PHE A 247 -0.11 9.33 6.38
C PHE A 247 -0.20 10.46 7.41
N ARG A 248 -1.11 10.32 8.37
CA ARG A 248 -1.19 11.22 9.53
C ARG A 248 -1.58 10.46 10.79
N PHE A 249 -1.18 11.02 11.93
CA PHE A 249 -1.61 10.56 13.24
C PHE A 249 -2.61 11.54 13.84
N GLU A 250 -3.82 11.07 14.15
CA GLU A 250 -4.89 11.89 14.73
C GLU A 250 -5.11 11.54 16.21
N GLN A 251 -4.49 12.33 17.11
CA GLN A 251 -4.50 12.11 18.56
C GLN A 251 -5.90 11.87 19.15
N ARG A 252 -6.93 12.59 18.69
CA ARG A 252 -8.30 12.48 19.21
C ARG A 252 -8.92 11.10 19.00
N ARG A 253 -8.43 10.37 18.00
CA ARG A 253 -8.86 9.02 17.61
C ARG A 253 -8.05 7.93 18.29
N HIS A 254 -6.92 8.26 18.89
CA HIS A 254 -5.97 7.31 19.44
C HIS A 254 -6.34 6.87 20.86
N GLU A 255 -6.19 5.58 21.14
CA GLU A 255 -6.43 4.97 22.44
C GLU A 255 -5.34 5.43 23.42
N PRO A 256 -5.70 6.15 24.49
CA PRO A 256 -4.71 6.68 25.41
C PRO A 256 -4.16 5.59 26.34
N GLY A 257 -2.98 5.84 26.88
CA GLY A 257 -2.31 5.01 27.86
C GLY A 257 -1.38 3.96 27.26
N PRO A 258 -0.52 3.36 28.10
CA PRO A 258 0.46 2.38 27.66
C PRO A 258 -0.22 1.13 27.11
N GLN A 259 0.39 0.53 26.09
CA GLN A 259 -0.06 -0.73 25.50
C GLN A 259 0.95 -1.83 25.78
N THR A 260 0.49 -3.00 26.24
CA THR A 260 1.34 -4.17 26.42
C THR A 260 1.13 -5.13 25.28
N VAL A 261 2.18 -5.36 24.50
CA VAL A 261 2.17 -6.22 23.32
C VAL A 261 3.33 -7.21 23.46
N LEU A 262 3.04 -8.50 23.33
CA LEU A 262 4.02 -9.59 23.46
C LEU A 262 4.79 -9.55 24.80
N GLY A 263 4.07 -9.26 25.88
CA GLY A 263 4.64 -9.14 27.22
C GLY A 263 5.50 -7.90 27.46
N ARG A 264 5.64 -7.00 26.48
CA ARG A 264 6.38 -5.73 26.62
C ARG A 264 5.42 -4.55 26.65
N SER A 265 5.59 -3.67 27.64
CA SER A 265 4.82 -2.44 27.76
C SER A 265 5.50 -1.29 27.01
N TYR A 266 4.73 -0.54 26.23
CA TYR A 266 5.14 0.64 25.49
C TYR A 266 4.40 1.86 26.03
N ALA A 267 5.11 2.97 26.18
CA ALA A 267 4.51 4.20 26.69
C ALA A 267 3.64 4.86 25.62
N GLN A 268 2.85 5.86 26.03
CA GLN A 268 1.98 6.61 25.12
C GLN A 268 2.75 7.26 23.95
N ASP A 269 3.95 7.76 24.21
CA ASP A 269 4.79 8.44 23.23
C ASP A 269 5.64 7.47 22.39
N GLY A 270 5.58 6.17 22.70
CA GLY A 270 6.45 5.10 22.16
C GLY A 270 7.45 4.60 23.18
#